data_AF-A0A3P9D9Y4-F1
#
_entry.id   AF-A0A3P9D9Y4-F1
#
_cell.length_a   1.000
_cell.length_b   1.000
_cell.length_c   1.000
_cell.angle_alpha   90.00
_cell.angle_beta   90.00
_cell.angle_gamma   90.00
#
_symmetry.space_group_name_H-M   'P 1'
#
loop_
_entity.id
_entity.type
_entity.pdbx_description
1 polymer ?
#
loop_
_entity_poly.entity_id
_entity_poly.type
_entity_poly.pdbx_seq_one_letter_code
_entity_poly.pdbx_strand_id
1 'polypeptide(L)'
;DQEQPAVKRSKEEQSDTSPLCFQSPATLFESLIQPMGTDRFFSEYWEKKPLHLQRSDPGTASYYQSLFQLCDLQSLCSQGLEYYRDINVVRCVNGKKKLLNKEGRVKHSVLNKIMSQNKATVQYHQPQRFKVREAGVLLWALVGSNIYITPEESQGLPPHYDDVEKHWRLYNPTVPLAAEYSVQSETVLAGDLLYFPRGTIHQARTPAGVNCSIHLTLNGFDDDCFCRAQTKLSHTVSLSPPAVRSWGDLLLDVFPSLLCGRSRREVSLREGMARRLLLVITTSSSAGLHTNQRLAASLRALADEMETGAQDLGFTHMKRDFIMNRLPPYCQQQLSSPSGKSPALEDTVILTFKDHVVITVEPRPQSTDDATELVVFVLHSLKNQREGHMMGDSCDDQEERSISTGLQFPLSYLQALRQLQLAEQLVVAQLQLPTQEDKLNLALALWSENLLRVL
;
A
#
# COMPACT_ATOMS: atom_id res chain seq x y z
N ASP A 1 42.55 37.90 -5.76
CA ASP A 1 41.46 38.35 -6.67
C ASP A 1 41.16 37.22 -7.65
N GLN A 2 39.91 36.81 -7.87
CA GLN A 2 38.64 37.29 -7.32
C GLN A 2 37.86 36.13 -6.68
N GLU A 3 37.28 36.35 -5.50
CA GLU A 3 36.23 35.46 -4.98
C GLU A 3 34.91 35.74 -5.71
N GLN A 4 34.13 34.70 -6.01
CA GLN A 4 32.71 34.85 -6.31
C GLN A 4 31.89 34.51 -5.07
N PRO A 5 30.92 35.36 -4.66
CA PRO A 5 30.27 35.23 -3.37
C PRO A 5 29.33 34.02 -3.32
N ALA A 6 29.43 33.24 -2.24
CA ALA A 6 28.49 32.16 -1.96
C ALA A 6 27.07 32.73 -1.81
N VAL A 7 26.16 32.32 -2.70
CA VAL A 7 24.74 32.73 -2.65
C VAL A 7 24.10 32.15 -1.39
N LYS A 8 23.94 32.99 -0.36
CA LYS A 8 23.09 32.68 0.80
C LYS A 8 21.66 32.47 0.32
N ARG A 9 21.27 31.20 0.12
CA ARG A 9 19.85 30.84 0.13
C ARG A 9 19.30 31.19 1.51
N SER A 10 18.33 32.08 1.55
CA SER A 10 17.56 32.38 2.76
C SER A 10 16.97 31.09 3.31
N LYS A 11 16.97 30.93 4.64
CA LYS A 11 15.96 30.09 5.28
C LYS A 11 14.61 30.74 4.97
N GLU A 12 13.83 30.13 4.10
CA GLU A 12 12.38 30.35 4.12
C GLU A 12 11.85 29.58 5.32
N GLU A 13 11.58 30.30 6.41
CA GLU A 13 10.86 29.78 7.56
C GLU A 13 9.39 29.63 7.17
N GLN A 14 9.08 28.55 6.45
CA GLN A 14 7.69 28.17 6.18
C GLN A 14 7.00 27.89 7.52
N SER A 15 5.89 28.59 7.76
CA SER A 15 5.18 28.54 9.04
C SER A 15 4.60 27.15 9.28
N ASP A 16 5.15 26.45 10.28
CA ASP A 16 4.89 25.03 10.53
C ASP A 16 3.54 24.80 11.25
N THR A 17 2.45 24.98 10.52
CA THR A 17 1.06 24.78 10.99
C THR A 17 0.28 23.88 10.05
N SER A 18 0.81 22.67 9.83
CA SER A 18 0.04 21.56 9.24
C SER A 18 -1.13 21.17 10.18
N PRO A 19 -2.36 20.98 9.66
CA PRO A 19 -3.46 20.39 10.45
C PRO A 19 -3.29 18.88 10.65
N LEU A 20 -2.34 18.23 9.95
CA LEU A 20 -2.02 16.82 10.08
C LEU A 20 -0.74 16.60 10.90
N CYS A 21 -0.76 15.62 11.80
CA CYS A 21 0.31 15.33 12.76
C CYS A 21 1.24 14.19 12.31
N PHE A 22 2.32 14.54 11.61
CA PHE A 22 3.29 13.61 11.03
C PHE A 22 4.27 12.95 12.02
N GLN A 23 4.03 13.03 13.34
CA GLN A 23 4.90 12.43 14.36
C GLN A 23 4.91 10.89 14.31
N SER A 24 3.79 10.28 13.93
CA SER A 24 3.62 8.82 13.82
C SER A 24 2.51 8.48 12.82
N PRO A 25 2.39 7.21 12.37
CA PRO A 25 1.29 6.79 11.50
C PRO A 25 -0.07 6.88 12.19
N ALA A 26 -0.11 6.62 13.51
CA ALA A 26 -1.32 6.68 14.32
C ALA A 26 -1.82 8.13 14.47
N THR A 27 -0.95 9.05 14.87
CA THR A 27 -1.29 10.48 14.99
C THR A 27 -1.64 11.11 13.64
N LEU A 28 -1.02 10.65 12.55
CA LEU A 28 -1.39 11.09 11.21
C LEU A 28 -2.79 10.61 10.84
N PHE A 29 -3.10 9.33 11.05
CA PHE A 29 -4.43 8.81 10.75
C PHE A 29 -5.51 9.48 11.63
N GLU A 30 -5.25 9.61 12.93
CA GLU A 30 -6.13 10.29 13.87
C GLU A 30 -6.41 11.75 13.47
N SER A 31 -5.37 12.54 13.17
CA SER A 31 -5.53 13.92 12.68
C SER A 31 -6.25 13.99 11.32
N LEU A 32 -5.99 13.02 10.42
CA LEU A 32 -6.65 12.91 9.12
C LEU A 32 -8.15 12.67 9.23
N ILE A 33 -8.64 11.99 10.28
CA ILE A 33 -10.08 11.70 10.49
C ILE A 33 -10.78 12.62 11.52
N GLN A 34 -10.13 13.65 12.08
CA GLN A 34 -10.79 14.56 13.03
C GLN A 34 -12.07 15.19 12.43
N PRO A 35 -13.17 15.34 13.21
CA PRO A 35 -13.30 15.07 14.65
C PRO A 35 -13.72 13.63 15.01
N MET A 36 -13.58 12.65 14.11
CA MET A 36 -13.86 11.24 14.43
C MET A 36 -12.73 10.62 15.25
N GLY A 37 -13.06 9.98 16.37
CA GLY A 37 -12.11 9.15 17.12
C GLY A 37 -11.82 7.82 16.40
N THR A 38 -10.56 7.37 16.46
CA THR A 38 -10.07 6.14 15.80
C THR A 38 -10.86 4.89 16.21
N ASP A 39 -11.08 4.68 17.50
CA ASP A 39 -11.85 3.54 18.02
C ASP A 39 -13.26 3.49 17.42
N ARG A 40 -13.93 4.65 17.36
CA ARG A 40 -15.28 4.79 16.80
C ARG A 40 -15.30 4.57 15.29
N PHE A 41 -14.28 5.06 14.58
CA PHE A 41 -14.11 4.79 13.16
C PHE A 41 -14.00 3.28 12.89
N PHE A 42 -13.11 2.57 13.60
CA PHE A 42 -12.90 1.13 13.39
C PHE A 42 -14.08 0.27 13.89
N SER A 43 -14.78 0.67 14.96
CA SER A 43 -15.92 -0.07 15.49
C SER A 43 -17.21 0.13 14.67
N GLU A 44 -17.52 1.35 14.23
CA GLU A 44 -18.81 1.66 13.58
C GLU A 44 -18.77 1.79 12.05
N TYR A 45 -17.68 2.28 11.47
CA TYR A 45 -17.65 2.74 10.07
C TYR A 45 -16.77 1.85 9.18
N TRP A 46 -15.58 1.51 9.66
CA TRP A 46 -14.60 0.70 8.96
C TRP A 46 -15.18 -0.62 8.44
N GLU A 47 -15.03 -0.85 7.14
CA GLU A 47 -15.58 -1.99 6.38
C GLU A 47 -17.10 -2.18 6.51
N LYS A 48 -17.82 -1.18 7.05
CA LYS A 48 -19.24 -1.26 7.43
C LYS A 48 -20.13 -0.27 6.71
N LYS A 49 -19.85 1.04 6.80
CA LYS A 49 -20.75 2.07 6.28
C LYS A 49 -20.02 3.37 5.92
N PRO A 50 -20.57 4.19 5.01
CA PRO A 50 -20.04 5.52 4.71
C PRO A 50 -19.98 6.46 5.92
N LEU A 51 -19.04 7.41 5.87
CA LEU A 51 -18.79 8.46 6.85
C LEU A 51 -18.51 9.77 6.11
N HIS A 52 -19.33 10.79 6.32
CA HIS A 52 -19.06 12.15 5.87
C HIS A 52 -18.52 12.99 7.02
N LEU A 53 -17.31 13.54 6.85
CA LEU A 53 -16.71 14.53 7.75
C LEU A 53 -16.75 15.90 7.08
N GLN A 54 -17.83 16.63 7.31
CA GLN A 54 -17.94 18.04 6.93
C GLN A 54 -17.04 18.89 7.85
N ARG A 55 -16.22 19.76 7.27
CA ARG A 55 -15.27 20.61 7.99
C ARG A 55 -15.39 22.06 7.57
N SER A 56 -15.66 22.92 8.55
CA SER A 56 -15.70 24.37 8.39
C SER A 56 -14.36 25.07 8.68
N ASP A 57 -13.30 24.32 9.05
CA ASP A 57 -11.99 24.88 9.36
C ASP A 57 -11.25 25.39 8.10
N PRO A 58 -10.94 26.70 8.02
CA PRO A 58 -10.20 27.26 6.88
C PRO A 58 -8.77 26.72 6.76
N GLY A 59 -8.13 26.32 7.87
CA GLY A 59 -6.76 25.78 7.86
C GLY A 59 -6.68 24.46 7.09
N THR A 60 -7.56 23.52 7.43
CA THR A 60 -7.72 22.22 6.77
C THR A 60 -8.11 22.37 5.30
N ALA A 61 -9.04 23.28 4.98
CA ALA A 61 -9.41 23.57 3.60
C ALA A 61 -8.21 24.11 2.78
N SER A 62 -7.45 25.07 3.33
CA SER A 62 -6.26 25.63 2.68
C SER A 62 -5.14 24.60 2.52
N TYR A 63 -4.91 23.75 3.52
CA TYR A 63 -3.94 22.67 3.46
C TYR A 63 -4.32 21.60 2.41
N TYR A 64 -5.57 21.15 2.35
CA TYR A 64 -6.02 20.24 1.28
C TYR A 64 -5.89 20.88 -0.11
N GLN A 65 -6.06 22.20 -0.23
CA GLN A 65 -5.81 22.95 -1.46
C GLN A 65 -4.32 23.10 -1.81
N SER A 66 -3.39 22.99 -0.86
CA SER A 66 -1.94 23.07 -1.13
C SER A 66 -1.35 21.74 -1.63
N LEU A 67 -1.98 20.61 -1.28
CA LEU A 67 -1.58 19.27 -1.74
C LEU A 67 -1.52 19.19 -3.28
N PHE A 68 -2.56 19.66 -3.97
CA PHE A 68 -2.61 19.68 -5.44
C PHE A 68 -3.51 20.80 -5.97
N GLN A 69 -3.05 21.51 -7.00
CA GLN A 69 -3.77 22.59 -7.67
C GLN A 69 -3.80 22.39 -9.19
N LEU A 70 -4.78 22.99 -9.87
CA LEU A 70 -4.92 22.88 -11.33
C LEU A 70 -3.65 23.30 -12.10
N CYS A 71 -2.90 24.27 -11.58
CA CYS A 71 -1.64 24.73 -12.16
C CYS A 71 -0.49 23.70 -12.07
N ASP A 72 -0.53 22.75 -11.14
CA ASP A 72 0.49 21.70 -11.03
C ASP A 72 0.56 20.83 -12.29
N LEU A 73 -0.59 20.63 -12.98
CA LEU A 73 -0.65 19.91 -14.26
C LEU A 73 0.36 20.43 -15.29
N GLN A 74 0.63 21.74 -15.33
CA GLN A 74 1.55 22.30 -16.30
C GLN A 74 2.98 21.80 -16.07
N SER A 75 3.44 21.84 -14.82
CA SER A 75 4.78 21.36 -14.44
C SER A 75 4.88 19.84 -14.59
N LEU A 76 3.83 19.10 -14.21
CA LEU A 76 3.81 17.64 -14.32
C LEU A 76 3.80 17.18 -15.79
N CYS A 77 3.00 17.80 -16.68
CA CYS A 77 3.07 17.51 -18.12
C CYS A 77 4.46 17.80 -18.71
N SER A 78 5.18 18.82 -18.21
CA SER A 78 6.57 19.11 -18.61
C SER A 78 7.58 18.08 -18.10
N GLN A 79 7.26 17.31 -17.04
CA GLN A 79 8.03 16.13 -16.60
C GLN A 79 7.74 14.89 -17.46
N GLY A 80 6.80 14.98 -18.41
CA GLY A 80 6.66 14.02 -19.51
C GLY A 80 5.59 12.93 -19.33
N LEU A 81 4.61 13.13 -18.43
CA LEU A 81 3.50 12.19 -18.17
C LEU A 81 2.92 11.54 -19.45
N GLU A 82 2.51 10.28 -19.35
CA GLU A 82 1.97 9.48 -20.45
C GLU A 82 0.48 9.14 -20.24
N TYR A 83 -0.26 9.06 -21.34
CA TYR A 83 -1.65 8.57 -21.28
C TYR A 83 -1.69 7.09 -20.88
N TYR A 84 -2.80 6.65 -20.30
CA TYR A 84 -3.05 5.32 -19.72
C TYR A 84 -2.20 5.00 -18.48
N ARG A 85 -0.88 5.26 -18.53
CA ARG A 85 0.08 5.12 -17.42
C ARG A 85 -0.17 6.14 -16.32
N ASP A 86 0.02 7.42 -16.63
CA ASP A 86 -0.07 8.50 -15.63
C ASP A 86 -1.41 9.23 -15.72
N ILE A 87 -1.95 9.40 -16.93
CA ILE A 87 -3.18 10.17 -17.18
C ILE A 87 -4.22 9.35 -17.95
N ASN A 88 -5.41 9.22 -17.39
CA ASN A 88 -6.63 8.88 -18.11
C ASN A 88 -7.50 10.15 -18.29
N VAL A 89 -8.33 10.21 -19.33
CA VAL A 89 -9.30 11.30 -19.53
C VAL A 89 -10.65 10.71 -19.89
N VAL A 90 -11.68 11.02 -19.10
CA VAL A 90 -12.95 10.29 -19.07
C VAL A 90 -14.15 11.25 -19.04
N ARG A 91 -15.26 10.83 -19.66
CA ARG A 91 -16.56 11.51 -19.55
C ARG A 91 -17.70 10.51 -19.46
N CYS A 92 -18.69 10.79 -18.61
CA CYS A 92 -19.96 10.07 -18.62
C CYS A 92 -20.82 10.59 -19.77
N VAL A 93 -21.26 9.69 -20.63
CA VAL A 93 -22.23 9.98 -21.69
C VAL A 93 -23.29 8.89 -21.64
N ASN A 94 -24.56 9.28 -21.43
CA ASN A 94 -25.72 8.38 -21.38
C ASN A 94 -25.51 7.16 -20.46
N GLY A 95 -24.98 7.39 -19.24
CA GLY A 95 -24.74 6.34 -18.26
C GLY A 95 -23.55 5.40 -18.58
N LYS A 96 -22.67 5.77 -19.52
CA LYS A 96 -21.47 4.99 -19.87
C LYS A 96 -20.20 5.83 -19.80
N LYS A 97 -19.08 5.20 -19.39
CA LYS A 97 -17.74 5.79 -19.51
C LYS A 97 -17.38 5.92 -21.00
N LYS A 98 -17.00 7.11 -21.43
CA LYS A 98 -16.22 7.32 -22.65
C LYS A 98 -14.80 7.70 -22.27
N LEU A 99 -13.82 6.91 -22.74
CA LEU A 99 -12.39 7.25 -22.64
C LEU A 99 -12.03 8.22 -23.78
N LEU A 100 -11.16 9.19 -23.50
CA LEU A 100 -10.80 10.30 -24.40
C LEU A 100 -9.28 10.50 -24.51
N ASN A 101 -8.49 9.51 -24.06
CA ASN A 101 -7.03 9.48 -24.13
C ASN A 101 -6.50 9.71 -25.55
N LYS A 102 -5.22 10.05 -25.62
CA LYS A 102 -4.39 9.97 -26.84
C LYS A 102 -3.27 8.96 -26.61
N GLU A 103 -2.44 8.77 -27.62
CA GLU A 103 -1.23 7.95 -27.52
C GLU A 103 -0.04 8.81 -27.05
N GLY A 104 0.90 8.20 -26.33
CA GLY A 104 2.14 8.84 -25.88
C GLY A 104 1.97 9.91 -24.80
N ARG A 105 2.81 10.95 -24.85
CA ARG A 105 2.95 11.97 -23.80
C ARG A 105 1.81 13.01 -23.78
N VAL A 106 1.42 13.39 -22.58
CA VAL A 106 0.33 14.32 -22.26
C VAL A 106 0.83 15.76 -22.38
N LYS A 107 0.22 16.52 -23.28
CA LYS A 107 0.50 17.97 -23.44
C LYS A 107 -0.57 18.78 -22.69
N HIS A 108 -0.15 19.63 -21.75
CA HIS A 108 -1.03 20.49 -20.93
C HIS A 108 -2.07 21.28 -21.77
N SER A 109 -1.66 21.83 -22.92
CA SER A 109 -2.56 22.56 -23.84
C SER A 109 -3.64 21.68 -24.48
N VAL A 110 -3.35 20.40 -24.73
CA VAL A 110 -4.33 19.41 -25.20
C VAL A 110 -5.27 19.00 -24.07
N LEU A 111 -4.73 18.78 -22.87
CA LEU A 111 -5.48 18.39 -21.68
C LEU A 111 -6.52 19.46 -21.30
N ASN A 112 -6.11 20.73 -21.22
CA ASN A 112 -7.01 21.85 -20.95
C ASN A 112 -8.08 22.04 -22.03
N LYS A 113 -7.74 21.77 -23.30
CA LYS A 113 -8.72 21.80 -24.41
C LYS A 113 -9.77 20.69 -24.27
N ILE A 114 -9.37 19.48 -23.87
CA ILE A 114 -10.30 18.36 -23.66
C ILE A 114 -11.16 18.60 -22.41
N MET A 115 -10.59 19.12 -21.31
CA MET A 115 -11.37 19.53 -20.14
C MET A 115 -12.44 20.58 -20.49
N SER A 116 -12.04 21.70 -21.10
CA SER A 116 -12.93 22.83 -21.39
C SER A 116 -13.97 22.50 -22.48
N GLN A 117 -13.52 22.01 -23.64
CA GLN A 117 -14.41 21.81 -24.80
C GLN A 117 -15.19 20.51 -24.73
N ASN A 118 -14.57 19.42 -24.24
CA ASN A 118 -15.27 18.14 -24.11
C ASN A 118 -15.91 17.95 -22.74
N LYS A 119 -15.85 18.91 -21.79
CA LYS A 119 -16.40 18.82 -20.41
C LYS A 119 -16.02 17.46 -19.79
N ALA A 120 -14.73 17.14 -19.86
CA ALA A 120 -14.18 15.84 -19.51
C ALA A 120 -13.36 15.92 -18.22
N THR A 121 -13.37 14.83 -17.46
CA THR A 121 -12.59 14.66 -16.23
C THR A 121 -11.22 14.08 -16.55
N VAL A 122 -10.14 14.74 -16.13
CA VAL A 122 -8.80 14.12 -16.07
C VAL A 122 -8.79 13.08 -14.95
N GLN A 123 -7.96 12.06 -15.02
CA GLN A 123 -7.60 11.12 -13.95
C GLN A 123 -6.08 11.04 -13.94
N TYR A 124 -5.44 11.45 -12.85
CA TYR A 124 -4.00 11.46 -12.64
C TYR A 124 -3.65 10.40 -11.59
N HIS A 125 -2.80 9.47 -12.00
CA HIS A 125 -2.44 8.27 -11.26
C HIS A 125 -1.17 8.45 -10.44
N GLN A 126 -1.22 7.96 -9.22
CA GLN A 126 -0.09 7.90 -8.28
C GLN A 126 0.67 9.25 -8.16
N PRO A 127 0.01 10.36 -7.79
CA PRO A 127 0.66 11.66 -7.63
C PRO A 127 1.76 11.66 -6.56
N GLN A 128 1.71 10.76 -5.56
CA GLN A 128 2.68 10.61 -4.46
C GLN A 128 4.14 10.36 -4.90
N ARG A 129 4.31 10.03 -6.19
CA ARG A 129 5.60 9.97 -6.91
C ARG A 129 6.25 11.36 -7.05
N PHE A 130 5.47 12.40 -7.33
CA PHE A 130 5.96 13.74 -7.73
C PHE A 130 5.49 14.89 -6.82
N LYS A 131 4.26 14.79 -6.29
CA LYS A 131 3.55 15.75 -5.41
C LYS A 131 2.93 14.97 -4.25
N VAL A 132 2.20 15.62 -3.33
CA VAL A 132 1.44 14.94 -2.24
C VAL A 132 2.26 13.84 -1.53
N ARG A 133 3.48 14.17 -1.08
CA ARG A 133 4.44 13.18 -0.54
C ARG A 133 3.97 12.57 0.79
N GLU A 134 3.06 13.28 1.45
CA GLU A 134 2.45 13.06 2.76
C GLU A 134 1.39 11.95 2.73
N ALA A 135 0.74 11.73 1.58
CA ALA A 135 -0.33 10.74 1.41
C ALA A 135 0.13 9.28 1.60
N GLY A 136 1.43 9.03 1.45
CA GLY A 136 2.02 7.69 1.57
C GLY A 136 2.29 7.23 3.00
N VAL A 137 2.00 8.05 4.02
CA VAL A 137 2.44 7.81 5.41
C VAL A 137 1.41 7.01 6.23
N LEU A 138 0.35 6.50 5.59
CA LEU A 138 -0.57 5.50 6.18
C LEU A 138 0.07 4.10 6.14
N LEU A 139 1.02 3.85 7.05
CA LEU A 139 2.03 2.78 6.94
C LEU A 139 1.55 1.32 7.05
N TRP A 140 0.26 1.07 7.28
CA TRP A 140 -0.26 -0.28 7.58
C TRP A 140 -0.69 -1.10 6.35
N ALA A 141 -0.61 -0.52 5.16
CA ALA A 141 -0.87 -1.18 3.88
C ALA A 141 -0.12 -0.49 2.74
N LEU A 142 -0.17 -1.07 1.54
CA LEU A 142 0.23 -0.41 0.31
C LEU A 142 -0.84 0.64 -0.07
N VAL A 143 -0.51 1.93 0.05
CA VAL A 143 -1.46 3.04 -0.15
C VAL A 143 -1.12 3.81 -1.43
N GLY A 144 -1.91 3.59 -2.48
CA GLY A 144 -1.87 4.39 -3.70
C GLY A 144 -2.59 5.73 -3.54
N SER A 145 -2.56 6.56 -4.59
CA SER A 145 -3.49 7.68 -4.68
C SER A 145 -3.85 8.06 -6.12
N ASN A 146 -4.97 8.76 -6.30
CA ASN A 146 -5.43 9.28 -7.59
C ASN A 146 -6.07 10.67 -7.44
N ILE A 147 -5.98 11.54 -8.46
CA ILE A 147 -6.48 12.94 -8.52
C ILE A 147 -7.23 13.16 -9.84
N TYR A 148 -8.45 13.73 -9.89
CA TYR A 148 -9.28 13.65 -11.11
C TYR A 148 -10.11 14.91 -11.49
N ILE A 149 -9.57 15.70 -12.41
CA ILE A 149 -9.97 17.08 -12.66
C ILE A 149 -11.28 17.19 -13.45
N THR A 150 -12.40 17.18 -12.74
CA THR A 150 -13.78 17.37 -13.24
C THR A 150 -14.14 18.86 -13.34
N PRO A 151 -14.36 19.41 -14.56
CA PRO A 151 -14.82 20.79 -14.75
C PRO A 151 -16.32 20.96 -14.46
N GLU A 152 -16.73 22.22 -14.26
CA GLU A 152 -18.11 22.68 -14.04
C GLU A 152 -19.19 21.93 -14.87
N GLU A 153 -20.35 21.68 -14.26
CA GLU A 153 -21.51 20.97 -14.81
C GLU A 153 -21.29 19.51 -15.26
N SER A 154 -20.06 19.02 -15.25
CA SER A 154 -19.71 17.73 -15.83
C SER A 154 -19.69 16.57 -14.83
N GLN A 155 -19.84 15.36 -15.36
CA GLN A 155 -19.72 14.09 -14.64
C GLN A 155 -18.69 13.24 -15.37
N GLY A 156 -17.61 12.89 -14.67
CA GLY A 156 -16.53 12.12 -15.26
C GLY A 156 -16.95 10.72 -15.67
N LEU A 157 -17.73 10.02 -14.84
CA LEU A 157 -18.00 8.59 -14.97
C LEU A 157 -19.42 8.23 -14.50
N PRO A 158 -20.03 7.12 -14.99
CA PRO A 158 -21.39 6.67 -14.62
C PRO A 158 -21.47 6.15 -13.17
N PRO A 159 -22.63 5.67 -12.66
CA PRO A 159 -22.69 4.88 -11.43
C PRO A 159 -21.82 3.61 -11.49
N HIS A 160 -21.07 3.31 -10.44
CA HIS A 160 -20.17 2.15 -10.32
C HIS A 160 -19.71 1.94 -8.86
N TYR A 161 -19.07 0.81 -8.57
CA TYR A 161 -18.15 0.64 -7.44
C TYR A 161 -16.70 0.40 -7.95
N ASP A 162 -15.70 0.63 -7.12
CA ASP A 162 -14.29 0.18 -7.18
C ASP A 162 -13.92 -0.38 -5.79
N ASP A 163 -12.66 -0.78 -5.71
CA ASP A 163 -11.99 -1.13 -4.47
C ASP A 163 -11.47 0.13 -3.72
N VAL A 164 -11.54 1.35 -4.30
CA VAL A 164 -11.33 2.67 -3.63
C VAL A 164 -11.85 3.90 -4.42
N GLU A 165 -12.65 4.81 -3.81
CA GLU A 165 -13.60 5.66 -4.59
C GLU A 165 -14.06 7.05 -4.05
N LYS A 166 -14.98 7.82 -4.72
CA LYS A 166 -14.96 9.31 -4.78
C LYS A 166 -16.19 10.17 -5.32
N HIS A 167 -16.76 11.09 -4.51
CA HIS A 167 -17.84 12.09 -4.77
C HIS A 167 -19.20 11.53 -5.24
N TRP A 168 -20.31 11.92 -4.58
CA TRP A 168 -21.17 10.86 -4.01
C TRP A 168 -22.68 10.90 -4.31
N ARG A 169 -23.19 9.75 -4.76
CA ARG A 169 -24.54 9.24 -4.50
C ARG A 169 -24.41 7.77 -4.13
N LEU A 170 -24.51 7.43 -2.85
CA LEU A 170 -24.22 6.08 -2.38
C LEU A 170 -25.37 5.13 -2.75
N TYR A 171 -25.11 3.97 -3.35
CA TYR A 171 -26.08 2.90 -3.62
C TYR A 171 -25.58 1.56 -3.07
N ASN A 172 -26.52 0.64 -2.81
CA ASN A 172 -26.24 -0.68 -2.25
C ASN A 172 -25.31 -1.51 -3.16
N PRO A 173 -24.27 -2.18 -2.63
CA PRO A 173 -23.43 -3.09 -3.40
C PRO A 173 -24.22 -4.23 -4.03
N THR A 174 -23.83 -4.66 -5.24
CA THR A 174 -24.36 -5.89 -5.88
C THR A 174 -23.69 -7.16 -5.37
N VAL A 175 -22.58 -7.04 -4.62
CA VAL A 175 -21.91 -8.11 -3.89
C VAL A 175 -21.59 -7.56 -2.50
N PRO A 176 -22.17 -8.10 -1.40
CA PRO A 176 -22.07 -7.48 -0.08
C PRO A 176 -20.76 -7.83 0.63
N LEU A 177 -20.16 -6.83 1.29
CA LEU A 177 -19.15 -7.01 2.34
C LEU A 177 -19.53 -6.37 3.68
N ALA A 178 -20.48 -5.44 3.71
CA ALA A 178 -21.17 -5.03 4.92
C ALA A 178 -22.67 -5.34 4.88
N ALA A 179 -23.31 -5.27 6.06
CA ALA A 179 -24.67 -5.74 6.28
C ALA A 179 -25.78 -4.75 5.91
N GLU A 180 -25.55 -3.43 6.06
CA GLU A 180 -26.59 -2.40 5.94
C GLU A 180 -26.06 -1.12 5.27
N TYR A 181 -26.82 -0.57 4.33
CA TYR A 181 -26.49 0.65 3.59
C TYR A 181 -27.75 1.49 3.31
N SER A 182 -27.62 2.81 3.31
CA SER A 182 -28.67 3.76 2.96
C SER A 182 -28.25 4.67 1.80
N VAL A 183 -29.16 4.96 0.87
CA VAL A 183 -28.91 5.91 -0.23
C VAL A 183 -28.82 7.33 0.33
N GLN A 184 -27.61 7.89 0.33
CA GLN A 184 -27.32 9.28 0.74
C GLN A 184 -26.67 10.06 -0.40
N SER A 185 -26.96 11.37 -0.45
CA SER A 185 -26.62 12.27 -1.55
C SER A 185 -25.90 13.50 -1.01
N GLU A 186 -24.65 13.29 -0.61
CA GLU A 186 -23.83 14.27 0.08
C GLU A 186 -23.24 15.34 -0.86
N THR A 187 -23.32 16.60 -0.46
CA THR A 187 -22.53 17.69 -1.08
C THR A 187 -21.27 17.86 -0.25
N VAL A 188 -20.12 17.55 -0.85
CA VAL A 188 -18.81 17.54 -0.19
C VAL A 188 -18.00 18.76 -0.63
N LEU A 189 -17.45 19.51 0.31
CA LEU A 189 -16.79 20.80 0.11
C LEU A 189 -15.25 20.71 0.22
N ALA A 190 -14.56 21.84 0.08
CA ALA A 190 -13.11 21.90 0.25
C ALA A 190 -12.74 21.85 1.74
N GLY A 191 -11.94 20.84 2.13
CA GLY A 191 -11.58 20.55 3.54
C GLY A 191 -12.28 19.31 4.10
N ASP A 192 -13.43 18.95 3.53
CA ASP A 192 -14.19 17.76 3.90
C ASP A 192 -13.45 16.45 3.53
N LEU A 193 -13.80 15.38 4.24
CA LEU A 193 -13.38 14.01 3.94
C LEU A 193 -14.60 13.10 3.83
N LEU A 194 -14.62 12.20 2.84
CA LEU A 194 -15.51 11.02 2.86
C LEU A 194 -14.74 9.72 3.10
N TYR A 195 -15.35 8.80 3.85
CA TYR A 195 -15.00 7.39 3.89
C TYR A 195 -16.20 6.50 3.58
N PHE A 196 -15.96 5.29 3.08
CA PHE A 196 -16.92 4.24 2.72
C PHE A 196 -16.13 2.94 2.44
N PRO A 197 -16.73 1.76 2.63
CA PRO A 197 -16.08 0.49 2.35
C PRO A 197 -16.04 0.17 0.84
N ARG A 198 -15.12 -0.71 0.41
CA ARG A 198 -15.06 -1.24 -0.97
C ARG A 198 -16.40 -1.83 -1.42
N GLY A 199 -16.73 -1.67 -2.70
CA GLY A 199 -18.02 -2.09 -3.26
C GLY A 199 -19.18 -1.09 -3.11
N THR A 200 -18.97 0.07 -2.47
CA THR A 200 -20.04 1.06 -2.24
C THR A 200 -20.32 1.92 -3.47
N ILE A 201 -21.29 1.50 -4.28
CA ILE A 201 -21.62 2.10 -5.57
C ILE A 201 -21.91 3.60 -5.47
N HIS A 202 -21.42 4.42 -6.41
CA HIS A 202 -21.80 5.83 -6.56
C HIS A 202 -21.33 6.48 -7.89
N GLN A 203 -21.49 7.79 -7.97
CA GLN A 203 -21.13 8.66 -9.09
C GLN A 203 -21.06 10.13 -8.69
N ALA A 204 -20.15 10.86 -9.33
CA ALA A 204 -19.81 12.24 -9.04
C ALA A 204 -20.23 13.22 -10.13
N ARG A 205 -20.72 14.42 -9.76
CA ARG A 205 -20.95 15.52 -10.71
C ARG A 205 -20.55 16.86 -10.08
N THR A 206 -19.77 17.66 -10.81
CA THR A 206 -19.53 19.06 -10.44
C THR A 206 -20.76 19.90 -10.83
N PRO A 207 -21.33 20.73 -9.93
CA PRO A 207 -22.51 21.54 -10.24
C PRO A 207 -22.18 22.71 -11.18
N ALA A 208 -23.21 23.48 -11.56
CA ALA A 208 -23.04 24.80 -12.18
C ALA A 208 -22.51 25.82 -11.15
N GLY A 209 -21.80 26.84 -11.62
CA GLY A 209 -21.20 27.88 -10.76
C GLY A 209 -19.90 27.46 -10.05
N VAL A 210 -19.46 26.21 -10.20
CA VAL A 210 -18.20 25.68 -9.64
C VAL A 210 -17.25 25.34 -10.80
N ASN A 211 -16.38 26.29 -11.15
CA ASN A 211 -15.40 26.19 -12.25
C ASN A 211 -14.75 24.80 -12.39
N CYS A 212 -14.28 24.26 -11.27
CA CYS A 212 -13.73 22.92 -11.10
C CYS A 212 -13.74 22.60 -9.58
N SER A 213 -13.85 21.31 -9.20
CA SER A 213 -13.58 20.84 -7.82
C SER A 213 -12.10 20.38 -7.71
N ILE A 214 -11.52 20.00 -6.54
CA ILE A 214 -10.25 19.20 -6.44
C ILE A 214 -10.29 18.06 -5.35
N HIS A 215 -9.92 16.80 -5.69
CA HIS A 215 -9.78 15.56 -4.84
C HIS A 215 -8.34 15.05 -4.80
N LEU A 216 -8.00 14.39 -3.69
CA LEU A 216 -7.14 13.21 -3.59
C LEU A 216 -7.96 11.96 -3.16
N THR A 217 -7.62 10.74 -3.62
CA THR A 217 -8.06 9.47 -2.97
C THR A 217 -6.85 8.81 -2.41
N LEU A 218 -7.02 8.18 -1.26
CA LEU A 218 -6.06 7.25 -0.69
C LEU A 218 -6.58 5.85 -1.02
N ASN A 219 -5.88 5.20 -1.95
CA ASN A 219 -6.15 3.84 -2.39
C ASN A 219 -5.64 2.83 -1.35
N GLY A 220 -5.92 1.54 -1.57
CA GLY A 220 -4.87 0.53 -1.39
C GLY A 220 -4.56 -0.24 -2.66
N PHE A 221 -3.62 -1.18 -2.56
CA PHE A 221 -3.15 -2.02 -3.65
C PHE A 221 -3.67 -3.46 -3.57
N ASP A 222 -4.53 -3.83 -4.50
CA ASP A 222 -4.75 -5.22 -4.89
C ASP A 222 -3.95 -5.48 -6.18
N ASP A 223 -3.09 -6.50 -6.19
CA ASP A 223 -2.26 -6.88 -7.35
C ASP A 223 -3.11 -7.14 -8.61
N ASP A 224 -4.25 -7.83 -8.48
CA ASP A 224 -5.20 -8.14 -9.58
C ASP A 224 -5.79 -6.87 -10.22
N CYS A 225 -5.69 -5.72 -9.53
CA CYS A 225 -6.29 -4.48 -9.96
C CYS A 225 -5.54 -3.81 -11.13
N PHE A 226 -4.24 -4.05 -11.37
CA PHE A 226 -3.55 -3.40 -12.50
C PHE A 226 -4.15 -3.79 -13.86
N CYS A 227 -4.64 -5.03 -13.99
CA CYS A 227 -5.33 -5.52 -15.19
C CYS A 227 -6.82 -5.08 -15.28
N ARG A 228 -7.37 -4.43 -14.25
CA ARG A 228 -8.82 -4.11 -14.15
C ARG A 228 -9.16 -2.66 -13.80
N ALA A 229 -8.25 -1.89 -13.21
CA ALA A 229 -8.41 -0.50 -12.74
C ALA A 229 -8.50 0.57 -13.85
N GLN A 230 -8.99 0.20 -15.03
CA GLN A 230 -9.59 1.21 -15.89
C GLN A 230 -10.83 1.75 -15.18
N THR A 231 -11.04 3.09 -15.20
CA THR A 231 -12.20 3.76 -14.54
C THR A 231 -11.90 3.75 -12.99
N LYS A 232 -12.18 4.70 -12.07
CA LYS A 232 -13.03 5.92 -12.03
C LYS A 232 -12.55 7.02 -11.00
N LEU A 233 -12.94 8.32 -11.16
CA LEU A 233 -13.52 9.31 -10.16
C LEU A 233 -12.93 10.74 -9.78
N SER A 234 -13.48 11.85 -10.32
CA SER A 234 -13.87 13.15 -9.63
C SER A 234 -13.02 13.93 -8.58
N HIS A 235 -13.62 14.81 -7.71
CA HIS A 235 -12.92 15.77 -6.80
C HIS A 235 -13.48 16.03 -5.30
N THR A 236 -12.64 16.34 -4.23
CA THR A 236 -12.60 16.22 -2.65
C THR A 236 -11.59 15.23 -1.89
N VAL A 237 -11.41 15.14 -0.55
CA VAL A 237 -10.52 14.05 0.03
C VAL A 237 -11.34 12.77 0.32
N SER A 238 -10.81 11.62 -0.11
CA SER A 238 -11.43 10.32 0.15
C SER A 238 -10.45 9.29 0.70
N LEU A 239 -10.84 8.69 1.84
CA LEU A 239 -10.32 7.41 2.31
C LEU A 239 -11.28 6.31 1.84
N SER A 240 -10.75 5.24 1.29
CA SER A 240 -11.45 3.95 1.30
C SER A 240 -10.47 2.92 1.84
N PRO A 241 -10.91 1.68 2.16
CA PRO A 241 -9.99 0.69 2.67
C PRO A 241 -8.76 0.57 1.79
N PRO A 242 -7.54 0.66 2.34
CA PRO A 242 -6.42 0.09 1.64
C PRO A 242 -6.76 -1.38 1.41
N ALA A 243 -6.87 -1.80 0.15
CA ALA A 243 -6.96 -3.18 -0.34
C ALA A 243 -6.69 -4.21 0.77
N VAL A 244 -7.76 -4.60 1.46
CA VAL A 244 -7.63 -5.42 2.66
C VAL A 244 -7.48 -6.84 2.17
N ARG A 245 -6.20 -7.20 1.95
CA ARG A 245 -5.68 -8.56 1.92
C ARG A 245 -6.49 -9.41 2.86
N SER A 246 -7.41 -10.15 2.26
CA SER A 246 -8.53 -10.72 2.98
C SER A 246 -8.05 -11.92 3.77
N TRP A 247 -8.91 -12.43 4.65
CA TRP A 247 -8.69 -13.75 5.23
C TRP A 247 -8.54 -14.84 4.15
N GLY A 248 -9.11 -14.66 2.95
CA GLY A 248 -8.86 -15.52 1.79
C GLY A 248 -7.44 -15.42 1.26
N ASP A 249 -6.93 -14.21 1.05
CA ASP A 249 -5.57 -13.97 0.52
C ASP A 249 -4.49 -14.40 1.52
N LEU A 250 -4.73 -14.16 2.81
CA LEU A 250 -3.87 -14.63 3.90
C LEU A 250 -3.84 -16.16 3.99
N LEU A 251 -4.98 -16.81 3.77
CA LEU A 251 -5.01 -18.27 3.65
C LEU A 251 -4.26 -18.74 2.40
N LEU A 252 -4.37 -18.05 1.25
CA LEU A 252 -3.67 -18.44 0.00
C LEU A 252 -2.14 -18.27 0.07
N ASP A 253 -1.61 -17.28 0.79
CA ASP A 253 -0.17 -17.09 1.05
C ASP A 253 0.38 -18.17 2.00
N VAL A 254 -0.34 -18.42 3.11
CA VAL A 254 0.14 -19.29 4.19
C VAL A 254 -0.07 -20.78 3.89
N PHE A 255 -1.21 -21.17 3.30
CA PHE A 255 -1.61 -22.57 3.12
C PHE A 255 -0.59 -23.43 2.33
N PRO A 256 0.05 -22.96 1.23
CA PRO A 256 1.09 -23.71 0.54
C PRO A 256 2.29 -24.05 1.43
N SER A 257 2.70 -23.12 2.31
CA SER A 257 3.83 -23.32 3.23
C SER A 257 3.51 -24.36 4.31
N LEU A 258 2.29 -24.29 4.89
CA LEU A 258 1.80 -25.25 5.87
C LEU A 258 1.61 -26.64 5.25
N LEU A 259 0.95 -26.72 4.09
CA LEU A 259 0.73 -27.99 3.39
C LEU A 259 2.05 -28.66 2.96
N CYS A 260 3.07 -27.88 2.57
CA CYS A 260 4.42 -28.39 2.31
C CYS A 260 5.12 -28.86 3.59
N GLY A 261 5.11 -28.05 4.65
CA GLY A 261 5.70 -28.41 5.94
C GLY A 261 5.07 -29.66 6.56
N ARG A 262 3.75 -29.84 6.37
CA ARG A 262 3.01 -31.03 6.78
C ARG A 262 3.27 -32.22 5.85
N SER A 263 3.26 -32.05 4.53
CA SER A 263 3.48 -33.16 3.59
C SER A 263 4.91 -33.72 3.64
N ARG A 264 5.90 -32.97 4.13
CA ARG A 264 7.23 -33.49 4.53
C ARG A 264 7.14 -34.48 5.71
N ARG A 265 6.24 -34.26 6.66
CA ARG A 265 6.04 -35.10 7.86
C ARG A 265 5.07 -36.26 7.63
N GLU A 266 3.92 -36.00 7.01
CA GLU A 266 2.84 -36.98 6.85
C GLU A 266 2.92 -37.72 5.49
N VAL A 267 3.10 -39.05 5.54
CA VAL A 267 3.18 -39.90 4.33
C VAL A 267 1.87 -39.89 3.52
N SER A 268 0.72 -39.78 4.19
CA SER A 268 -0.60 -39.79 3.54
C SER A 268 -0.77 -38.67 2.50
N LEU A 269 -0.09 -37.54 2.68
CA LEU A 269 -0.12 -36.39 1.77
C LEU A 269 0.84 -36.55 0.58
N ARG A 270 1.68 -37.59 0.59
CA ARG A 270 2.62 -37.96 -0.49
C ARG A 270 2.16 -39.18 -1.30
N GLU A 271 1.06 -39.82 -0.92
CA GLU A 271 0.48 -40.94 -1.68
C GLU A 271 -0.01 -40.50 -3.06
N GLY A 272 0.26 -41.32 -4.09
CA GLY A 272 -0.16 -41.02 -5.46
C GLY A 272 -1.68 -41.01 -5.64
N MET A 273 -2.20 -39.98 -6.29
CA MET A 273 -3.63 -39.86 -6.62
C MET A 273 -4.14 -41.04 -7.47
N ALA A 274 -5.44 -41.36 -7.33
CA ALA A 274 -6.07 -42.40 -8.13
C ALA A 274 -5.97 -42.10 -9.64
N ARG A 275 -5.51 -43.09 -10.43
CA ARG A 275 -5.03 -42.96 -11.83
C ARG A 275 -6.01 -42.35 -12.86
N ARG A 276 -7.26 -42.08 -12.50
CA ARG A 276 -8.29 -41.46 -13.36
C ARG A 276 -9.00 -40.27 -12.70
N LEU A 277 -8.57 -39.81 -11.52
CA LEU A 277 -9.27 -38.78 -10.74
C LEU A 277 -9.46 -37.49 -11.55
N LEU A 278 -8.43 -37.05 -12.26
CA LEU A 278 -8.43 -35.86 -13.13
C LEU A 278 -9.30 -36.01 -14.42
N LEU A 279 -9.85 -37.20 -14.67
CA LEU A 279 -10.76 -37.49 -15.79
C LEU A 279 -12.23 -37.66 -15.34
N VAL A 280 -12.51 -37.53 -14.04
CA VAL A 280 -13.87 -37.64 -13.49
C VAL A 280 -14.55 -36.26 -13.53
N ILE A 281 -15.48 -36.09 -14.47
CA ILE A 281 -16.21 -34.83 -14.69
C ILE A 281 -17.25 -34.55 -13.57
N THR A 282 -17.65 -35.57 -12.80
CA THR A 282 -18.74 -35.45 -11.79
C THR A 282 -18.32 -35.85 -10.37
N THR A 283 -18.46 -34.90 -9.45
CA THR A 283 -18.23 -35.10 -8.00
C THR A 283 -19.19 -36.09 -7.35
N SER A 284 -20.33 -36.36 -7.98
CA SER A 284 -21.40 -37.26 -7.50
C SER A 284 -21.09 -38.77 -7.55
N SER A 285 -19.91 -39.16 -8.05
CA SER A 285 -19.47 -40.56 -8.02
C SER A 285 -19.00 -40.98 -6.62
N SER A 286 -19.10 -42.26 -6.27
CA SER A 286 -18.60 -42.79 -4.99
C SER A 286 -17.10 -42.53 -4.77
N ALA A 287 -16.31 -42.57 -5.85
CA ALA A 287 -14.89 -42.19 -5.84
C ALA A 287 -14.68 -40.68 -5.60
N GLY A 288 -15.53 -39.82 -6.18
CA GLY A 288 -15.53 -38.38 -5.92
C GLY A 288 -15.88 -38.04 -4.46
N LEU A 289 -16.89 -38.71 -3.90
CA LEU A 289 -17.28 -38.56 -2.49
C LEU A 289 -16.14 -38.95 -1.54
N HIS A 290 -15.48 -40.08 -1.77
CA HIS A 290 -14.32 -40.51 -0.98
C HIS A 290 -13.14 -39.54 -1.09
N THR A 291 -12.90 -38.97 -2.29
CA THR A 291 -11.87 -37.94 -2.49
C THR A 291 -12.18 -36.67 -1.69
N ASN A 292 -13.43 -36.19 -1.75
CA ASN A 292 -13.87 -35.03 -0.98
C ASN A 292 -13.79 -35.27 0.54
N GLN A 293 -14.10 -36.48 1.01
CA GLN A 293 -13.92 -36.87 2.42
C GLN A 293 -12.44 -36.84 2.84
N ARG A 294 -11.53 -37.38 2.02
CA ARG A 294 -10.08 -37.35 2.29
C ARG A 294 -9.53 -35.92 2.32
N LEU A 295 -9.88 -35.10 1.33
CA LEU A 295 -9.48 -33.68 1.29
C LEU A 295 -10.01 -32.92 2.51
N ALA A 296 -11.30 -33.08 2.87
CA ALA A 296 -11.87 -32.43 4.04
C ALA A 296 -11.27 -32.93 5.36
N ALA A 297 -10.81 -34.19 5.45
CA ALA A 297 -10.09 -34.69 6.61
C ALA A 297 -8.71 -34.03 6.73
N SER A 298 -7.94 -33.95 5.64
CA SER A 298 -6.64 -33.25 5.62
C SER A 298 -6.77 -31.76 5.94
N LEU A 299 -7.83 -31.08 5.45
CA LEU A 299 -8.07 -29.67 5.75
C LEU A 299 -8.39 -29.42 7.23
N ARG A 300 -9.24 -30.26 7.86
CA ARG A 300 -9.49 -30.16 9.30
C ARG A 300 -8.23 -30.39 10.11
N ALA A 301 -7.50 -31.47 9.82
CA ALA A 301 -6.28 -31.80 10.53
C ALA A 301 -5.18 -30.74 10.39
N LEU A 302 -5.20 -29.93 9.32
CA LEU A 302 -4.33 -28.76 9.17
C LEU A 302 -4.82 -27.55 10.00
N ALA A 303 -6.14 -27.33 10.09
CA ALA A 303 -6.70 -26.31 10.98
C ALA A 303 -6.42 -26.64 12.46
N ASP A 304 -6.61 -27.90 12.87
CA ASP A 304 -6.25 -28.39 14.21
C ASP A 304 -4.76 -28.10 14.51
N GLU A 305 -3.88 -28.30 13.53
CA GLU A 305 -2.45 -28.02 13.65
C GLU A 305 -2.15 -26.51 13.75
N MET A 306 -2.87 -25.66 13.00
CA MET A 306 -2.78 -24.21 13.13
C MET A 306 -3.22 -23.70 14.52
N GLU A 307 -4.29 -24.27 15.08
CA GLU A 307 -4.77 -23.92 16.44
C GLU A 307 -3.74 -24.28 17.53
N THR A 308 -2.98 -25.37 17.37
CA THR A 308 -1.91 -25.74 18.33
C THR A 308 -0.67 -24.83 18.26
N GLY A 309 -0.55 -23.95 17.26
CA GLY A 309 0.64 -23.11 17.07
C GLY A 309 1.93 -23.89 16.77
N ALA A 310 1.83 -25.15 16.34
CA ALA A 310 2.98 -26.05 16.17
C ALA A 310 3.93 -25.68 15.00
N GLN A 311 3.56 -24.69 14.20
CA GLN A 311 4.35 -24.19 13.08
C GLN A 311 4.22 -22.65 12.98
N ASP A 312 5.34 -21.93 13.09
CA ASP A 312 5.40 -20.47 12.91
C ASP A 312 4.89 -20.13 11.49
N LEU A 313 3.89 -19.24 11.39
CA LEU A 313 3.17 -18.99 10.13
C LEU A 313 4.07 -18.25 9.12
N GLY A 314 4.38 -18.92 8.01
CA GLY A 314 5.23 -18.41 6.92
C GLY A 314 4.49 -17.43 6.02
N PHE A 315 4.23 -16.22 6.54
CA PHE A 315 3.55 -15.10 5.85
C PHE A 315 4.37 -14.48 4.69
N THR A 316 4.92 -15.30 3.80
CA THR A 316 6.16 -14.99 3.10
C THR A 316 5.99 -14.04 1.93
N HIS A 317 5.06 -14.30 1.01
CA HIS A 317 4.91 -13.50 -0.20
C HIS A 317 4.23 -12.16 0.09
N MET A 318 3.19 -12.17 0.94
CA MET A 318 2.51 -10.93 1.37
C MET A 318 3.46 -9.96 2.09
N LYS A 319 4.32 -10.45 2.98
CA LYS A 319 5.35 -9.63 3.64
C LYS A 319 6.33 -9.03 2.64
N ARG A 320 6.81 -9.83 1.70
CA ARG A 320 7.72 -9.44 0.62
C ARG A 320 7.14 -8.35 -0.26
N ASP A 321 5.98 -8.57 -0.84
CA ASP A 321 5.33 -7.55 -1.68
C ASP A 321 5.13 -6.23 -0.89
N PHE A 322 4.56 -6.30 0.32
CA PHE A 322 4.25 -5.10 1.11
C PHE A 322 5.48 -4.25 1.39
N ILE A 323 6.62 -4.88 1.73
CA ILE A 323 7.85 -4.14 2.05
C ILE A 323 8.61 -3.68 0.81
N MET A 324 8.45 -4.37 -0.33
CA MET A 324 9.09 -4.03 -1.61
C MET A 324 8.34 -2.92 -2.36
N ASN A 325 7.01 -2.97 -2.39
CA ASN A 325 6.18 -2.09 -3.22
C ASN A 325 5.67 -0.83 -2.53
N ARG A 326 5.92 -0.64 -1.22
CA ARG A 326 5.55 0.58 -0.47
C ARG A 326 6.51 1.74 -0.69
N LEU A 327 6.07 2.95 -0.39
CA LEU A 327 6.94 4.13 -0.37
C LEU A 327 8.06 4.01 0.68
N PRO A 328 9.25 4.59 0.40
CA PRO A 328 10.28 4.81 1.41
C PRO A 328 9.80 5.83 2.47
N PRO A 329 10.44 5.88 3.65
CA PRO A 329 10.11 6.83 4.70
C PRO A 329 10.06 8.28 4.21
N TYR A 330 9.18 9.08 4.81
CA TYR A 330 9.18 10.54 4.60
C TYR A 330 10.39 11.16 5.32
N CYS A 331 11.49 11.33 4.60
CA CYS A 331 12.67 12.03 5.08
C CYS A 331 13.04 13.17 4.13
N GLN A 332 13.44 14.32 4.67
CA GLN A 332 13.93 15.46 3.88
C GLN A 332 15.37 15.25 3.37
N GLN A 333 16.08 14.26 3.90
CA GLN A 333 17.45 13.89 3.52
C GLN A 333 17.48 12.48 2.91
N GLN A 334 18.28 12.27 1.87
CA GLN A 334 18.49 10.93 1.30
C GLN A 334 19.30 10.07 2.26
N LEU A 335 18.77 8.90 2.64
CA LEU A 335 19.39 7.93 3.55
C LEU A 335 20.48 7.07 2.85
N SER A 336 21.24 7.67 1.93
CA SER A 336 22.16 6.97 1.01
C SER A 336 23.41 6.39 1.68
N SER A 337 23.73 6.82 2.90
CA SER A 337 24.89 6.38 3.66
C SER A 337 24.51 6.20 5.14
N PRO A 338 25.10 5.24 5.88
CA PRO A 338 24.89 5.12 7.31
C PRO A 338 25.32 6.40 8.03
N SER A 339 24.63 6.74 9.12
CA SER A 339 24.83 7.99 9.86
C SER A 339 25.20 7.75 11.33
N GLY A 340 26.00 8.67 11.89
CA GLY A 340 26.49 8.59 13.28
C GLY A 340 27.71 7.67 13.46
N LYS A 341 27.96 7.27 14.72
CA LYS A 341 29.02 6.33 15.12
C LYS A 341 28.67 4.91 14.66
N SER A 342 29.64 4.14 14.21
CA SER A 342 29.51 2.68 14.04
C SER A 342 29.35 2.00 15.42
N PRO A 343 28.41 1.06 15.59
CA PRO A 343 28.17 0.40 16.88
C PRO A 343 29.36 -0.45 17.35
N ALA A 344 29.66 -0.35 18.64
CA ALA A 344 30.52 -1.23 19.42
C ALA A 344 29.70 -2.13 20.36
N LEU A 345 30.33 -3.03 21.12
CA LEU A 345 29.63 -3.99 22.00
C LEU A 345 29.01 -3.33 23.23
N GLU A 346 29.68 -2.30 23.73
CA GLU A 346 29.29 -1.47 24.87
C GLU A 346 28.24 -0.40 24.53
N ASP A 347 28.00 -0.14 23.24
CA ASP A 347 27.06 0.90 22.80
C ASP A 347 25.61 0.50 23.06
N THR A 348 24.79 1.49 23.41
CA THR A 348 23.34 1.36 23.39
C THR A 348 22.81 1.76 22.02
N VAL A 349 22.02 0.88 21.41
CA VAL A 349 21.46 1.04 20.08
C VAL A 349 19.93 1.03 20.09
N ILE A 350 19.33 1.71 19.11
CA ILE A 350 17.90 1.65 18.81
C ILE A 350 17.69 1.15 17.37
N LEU A 351 16.65 0.35 17.15
CA LEU A 351 16.21 -0.03 15.81
C LEU A 351 15.42 1.15 15.20
N THR A 352 15.95 1.76 14.15
CA THR A 352 15.34 2.89 13.44
C THR A 352 14.34 2.42 12.39
N PHE A 353 13.36 3.28 12.08
CA PHE A 353 12.33 3.03 11.07
C PHE A 353 11.58 1.68 11.23
N LYS A 354 11.24 1.29 12.47
CA LYS A 354 10.60 -0.02 12.78
C LYS A 354 9.45 -0.39 11.84
N ASP A 355 8.54 0.55 11.56
CA ASP A 355 7.37 0.35 10.68
C ASP A 355 7.71 0.13 9.20
N HIS A 356 8.96 0.37 8.80
CA HIS A 356 9.52 0.17 7.46
C HIS A 356 10.50 -1.00 7.39
N VAL A 357 10.52 -1.88 8.41
CA VAL A 357 11.31 -3.13 8.47
C VAL A 357 10.37 -4.33 8.65
N VAL A 358 10.64 -5.42 7.93
CA VAL A 358 9.88 -6.67 8.02
C VAL A 358 10.85 -7.85 8.16
N ILE A 359 10.67 -8.62 9.24
CA ILE A 359 11.44 -9.86 9.49
C ILE A 359 10.59 -11.06 9.06
N THR A 360 11.22 -11.96 8.30
CA THR A 360 10.60 -13.18 7.77
C THR A 360 11.63 -14.32 7.72
N VAL A 361 11.16 -15.57 7.64
CA VAL A 361 12.00 -16.78 7.65
C VAL A 361 11.60 -17.64 6.47
N GLU A 362 12.56 -17.97 5.60
CA GLU A 362 12.24 -18.50 4.28
C GLU A 362 13.25 -19.56 3.80
N PRO A 363 12.87 -20.43 2.84
CA PRO A 363 13.80 -21.35 2.20
C PRO A 363 14.79 -20.59 1.30
N ARG A 364 16.08 -20.93 1.38
CA ARG A 364 17.15 -20.32 0.59
C ARG A 364 16.96 -20.55 -0.93
N PRO A 365 16.92 -19.52 -1.80
CA PRO A 365 16.51 -19.67 -3.22
C PRO A 365 17.39 -20.50 -4.17
N GLN A 366 18.46 -21.16 -3.70
CA GLN A 366 19.49 -21.76 -4.56
C GLN A 366 19.88 -23.23 -4.24
N SER A 367 19.24 -23.89 -3.26
CA SER A 367 19.48 -25.31 -3.01
C SER A 367 18.69 -26.18 -4.01
N THR A 368 19.33 -26.60 -5.10
CA THR A 368 18.75 -27.57 -6.06
C THR A 368 18.77 -29.01 -5.56
N ASP A 369 19.49 -29.29 -4.49
CA ASP A 369 19.51 -30.59 -3.82
C ASP A 369 19.69 -30.40 -2.29
N ASP A 370 19.31 -31.44 -1.55
CA ASP A 370 19.30 -31.56 -0.09
C ASP A 370 18.48 -30.53 0.72
N ALA A 371 18.40 -30.77 2.04
CA ALA A 371 17.41 -30.15 2.94
C ALA A 371 17.39 -28.61 2.90
N THR A 372 16.27 -28.05 2.42
CA THR A 372 16.09 -26.61 2.16
C THR A 372 16.37 -25.76 3.40
N GLU A 373 17.52 -25.08 3.42
CA GLU A 373 17.98 -24.26 4.54
C GLU A 373 17.02 -23.07 4.77
N LEU A 374 16.61 -22.87 6.04
CA LEU A 374 15.81 -21.71 6.45
C LEU A 374 16.70 -20.55 6.86
N VAL A 375 16.55 -19.43 6.18
CA VAL A 375 17.31 -18.19 6.36
C VAL A 375 16.38 -17.09 6.88
N VAL A 376 16.86 -16.27 7.81
CA VAL A 376 16.15 -15.08 8.27
C VAL A 376 16.44 -13.92 7.32
N PHE A 377 15.39 -13.33 6.77
CA PHE A 377 15.47 -12.13 5.95
C PHE A 377 15.01 -10.92 6.76
N VAL A 378 15.83 -9.87 6.79
CA VAL A 378 15.45 -8.53 7.22
C VAL A 378 15.25 -7.70 5.95
N LEU A 379 13.99 -7.46 5.62
CA LEU A 379 13.56 -6.66 4.47
C LEU A 379 13.21 -5.25 4.95
N HIS A 380 13.45 -4.23 4.14
CA HIS A 380 13.19 -2.84 4.51
C HIS A 380 12.91 -1.97 3.29
N SER A 381 12.15 -0.89 3.50
CA SER A 381 11.67 -0.02 2.40
C SER A 381 12.45 1.29 2.22
N LEU A 382 13.54 1.51 2.97
CA LEU A 382 14.31 2.76 2.95
C LEU A 382 14.90 3.10 1.57
N LYS A 383 15.14 2.09 0.73
CA LYS A 383 15.74 2.21 -0.61
C LYS A 383 14.70 2.13 -1.75
N ASN A 384 13.41 2.05 -1.44
CA ASN A 384 12.36 1.88 -2.46
C ASN A 384 12.24 3.12 -3.35
N GLN A 385 12.08 2.93 -4.66
CA GLN A 385 11.98 4.03 -5.62
C GLN A 385 10.60 4.68 -5.55
N ARG A 386 10.55 5.94 -5.10
CA ARG A 386 9.30 6.73 -5.02
C ARG A 386 8.65 6.89 -6.39
N GLU A 387 9.45 6.95 -7.44
CA GLU A 387 9.06 7.22 -8.82
C GLU A 387 8.37 6.02 -9.51
N GLY A 388 8.65 4.80 -9.05
CA GLY A 388 7.99 3.56 -9.52
C GLY A 388 6.77 3.14 -8.68
N HIS A 389 6.58 3.75 -7.52
CA HIS A 389 5.55 3.34 -6.55
C HIS A 389 4.15 3.25 -7.16
N MET A 390 3.54 2.06 -7.04
CA MET A 390 2.18 1.74 -7.51
C MET A 390 1.96 1.83 -9.03
N MET A 391 3.03 1.72 -9.84
CA MET A 391 2.95 1.80 -11.30
C MET A 391 2.97 0.45 -12.02
N GLY A 392 3.33 -0.63 -11.32
CA GLY A 392 3.77 -1.88 -11.94
C GLY A 392 5.16 -1.74 -12.58
N ASP A 393 5.87 -2.85 -12.71
CA ASP A 393 7.12 -2.91 -13.47
C ASP A 393 6.85 -3.22 -14.95
N SER A 394 7.72 -2.72 -15.84
CA SER A 394 7.70 -3.14 -17.23
C SER A 394 8.03 -4.63 -17.30
N CYS A 395 7.42 -5.39 -18.22
CA CYS A 395 7.76 -6.80 -18.40
C CYS A 395 9.25 -7.02 -18.70
N ASP A 396 9.90 -6.00 -19.28
CA ASP A 396 11.32 -6.00 -19.65
C ASP A 396 12.28 -5.73 -18.47
N ASP A 397 11.80 -5.20 -17.33
CA ASP A 397 12.64 -4.83 -16.17
C ASP A 397 12.92 -6.04 -15.22
N GLN A 398 12.30 -7.20 -15.46
CA GLN A 398 12.32 -8.35 -14.54
C GLN A 398 13.68 -9.05 -14.43
N GLU A 399 14.61 -8.84 -15.37
CA GLU A 399 15.93 -9.48 -15.37
C GLU A 399 17.03 -8.65 -14.68
N GLU A 400 16.95 -7.31 -14.67
CA GLU A 400 18.03 -6.44 -14.14
C GLU A 400 17.79 -5.91 -12.73
N ARG A 401 16.54 -5.83 -12.24
CA ARG A 401 16.31 -5.55 -10.82
C ARG A 401 16.68 -6.77 -9.99
N SER A 402 17.88 -6.74 -9.41
CA SER A 402 18.19 -7.56 -8.25
C SER A 402 17.12 -7.31 -7.18
N ILE A 403 16.23 -8.29 -6.97
CA ILE A 403 15.30 -8.33 -5.83
C ILE A 403 16.13 -7.96 -4.61
N SER A 404 15.85 -6.85 -3.91
CA SER A 404 16.70 -6.42 -2.80
C SER A 404 16.63 -7.50 -1.72
N THR A 405 17.68 -8.32 -1.64
CA THR A 405 17.65 -9.68 -1.08
C THR A 405 17.56 -9.72 0.45
N GLY A 406 17.23 -8.60 1.07
CA GLY A 406 17.33 -8.32 2.50
C GLY A 406 18.77 -8.36 3.01
N LEU A 407 18.93 -8.05 4.29
CA LEU A 407 20.03 -8.63 5.04
C LEU A 407 19.63 -10.07 5.38
N GLN A 408 20.53 -11.02 5.13
CA GLN A 408 20.31 -12.45 5.37
C GLN A 408 21.14 -12.92 6.56
N PHE A 409 20.49 -13.65 7.47
CA PHE A 409 21.12 -14.19 8.67
C PHE A 409 20.73 -15.66 8.89
N PRO A 410 21.58 -16.49 9.53
CA PRO A 410 21.22 -17.84 9.96
C PRO A 410 20.01 -17.84 10.91
N LEU A 411 19.26 -18.94 10.96
CA LEU A 411 18.05 -19.06 11.79
C LEU A 411 18.27 -18.73 13.28
N SER A 412 19.48 -18.95 13.81
CA SER A 412 19.88 -18.59 15.18
C SER A 412 19.79 -17.08 15.48
N TYR A 413 19.84 -16.20 14.47
CA TYR A 413 19.76 -14.74 14.64
C TYR A 413 18.31 -14.25 14.86
N LEU A 414 17.30 -15.09 14.59
CA LEU A 414 15.88 -14.72 14.69
C LEU A 414 15.49 -14.19 16.08
N GLN A 415 16.07 -14.76 17.14
CA GLN A 415 15.75 -14.37 18.52
C GLN A 415 16.31 -12.98 18.88
N ALA A 416 17.55 -12.67 18.48
CA ALA A 416 18.13 -11.34 18.66
C ALA A 416 17.47 -10.27 17.77
N LEU A 417 17.01 -10.64 16.57
CA LEU A 417 16.21 -9.76 15.71
C LEU A 417 14.83 -9.45 16.33
N ARG A 418 14.13 -10.46 16.88
CA ARG A 418 12.88 -10.26 17.64
C ARG A 418 13.12 -9.38 18.89
N GLN A 419 14.25 -9.55 19.58
CA GLN A 419 14.66 -8.72 20.73
C GLN A 419 14.85 -7.24 20.35
N LEU A 420 15.55 -6.94 19.24
CA LEU A 420 15.72 -5.57 18.74
C LEU A 420 14.42 -4.92 18.28
N GLN A 421 13.50 -5.71 17.71
CA GLN A 421 12.20 -5.20 17.28
C GLN A 421 11.35 -4.76 18.48
N LEU A 422 11.36 -5.53 19.57
CA LEU A 422 10.59 -5.26 20.79
C LEU A 422 11.22 -4.20 21.70
N ALA A 423 12.55 -4.15 21.83
CA ALA A 423 13.23 -3.21 22.70
C ALA A 423 13.13 -1.75 22.20
N GLU A 424 12.94 -0.79 23.11
CA GLU A 424 13.10 0.65 22.78
C GLU A 424 14.57 0.99 22.58
N GLN A 425 15.43 0.48 23.47
CA GLN A 425 16.88 0.64 23.48
C GLN A 425 17.51 -0.69 23.96
N LEU A 426 18.68 -1.06 23.43
CA LEU A 426 19.38 -2.28 23.79
C LEU A 426 20.90 -2.09 23.73
N VAL A 427 21.65 -2.64 24.69
CA VAL A 427 23.12 -2.68 24.61
C VAL A 427 23.53 -3.84 23.69
N VAL A 428 24.44 -3.61 22.73
CA VAL A 428 24.81 -4.62 21.71
C VAL A 428 25.27 -5.95 22.35
N ALA A 429 26.07 -5.91 23.41
CA ALA A 429 26.50 -7.10 24.15
C ALA A 429 25.34 -7.95 24.76
N GLN A 430 24.14 -7.36 24.94
CA GLN A 430 22.94 -8.03 25.47
C GLN A 430 22.08 -8.72 24.40
N LEU A 431 22.46 -8.64 23.12
CA LEU A 431 21.81 -9.39 22.04
C LEU A 431 21.86 -10.91 22.32
N GLN A 432 20.73 -11.59 22.07
CA GLN A 432 20.56 -13.04 22.30
C GLN A 432 21.20 -13.87 21.17
N LEU A 433 22.53 -13.79 21.11
CA LEU A 433 23.43 -14.52 20.21
C LEU A 433 24.59 -15.13 21.01
N PRO A 434 25.21 -16.23 20.52
CA PRO A 434 26.15 -17.03 21.31
C PRO A 434 27.53 -16.37 21.44
N THR A 435 28.08 -15.79 20.38
CA THR A 435 29.39 -15.10 20.42
C THR A 435 29.21 -13.59 20.50
N GLN A 436 30.26 -12.85 20.89
CA GLN A 436 30.26 -11.38 20.78
C GLN A 436 30.44 -10.92 19.33
N GLU A 437 31.10 -11.72 18.49
CA GLU A 437 31.29 -11.44 17.06
C GLU A 437 29.96 -11.44 16.31
N ASP A 438 29.08 -12.42 16.55
CA ASP A 438 27.72 -12.46 15.99
C ASP A 438 26.92 -11.18 16.32
N LYS A 439 27.04 -10.69 17.56
CA LYS A 439 26.32 -9.49 18.04
C LYS A 439 26.79 -8.23 17.33
N LEU A 440 28.10 -8.09 17.19
CA LEU A 440 28.70 -6.96 16.49
C LEU A 440 28.39 -7.01 14.99
N ASN A 441 28.45 -8.20 14.38
CA ASN A 441 28.11 -8.40 12.96
C ASN A 441 26.64 -8.07 12.67
N LEU A 442 25.70 -8.51 13.52
CA LEU A 442 24.28 -8.13 13.44
C LEU A 442 24.10 -6.61 13.56
N ALA A 443 24.76 -5.99 14.55
CA ALA A 443 24.65 -4.55 14.76
C ALA A 443 25.21 -3.72 13.59
N LEU A 444 26.39 -4.10 13.06
CA LEU A 444 27.02 -3.45 11.92
C LEU A 444 26.21 -3.61 10.63
N ALA A 445 25.63 -4.79 10.37
CA ALA A 445 24.80 -5.04 9.20
C ALA A 445 23.51 -4.21 9.22
N LEU A 446 22.82 -4.12 10.37
CA LEU A 446 21.63 -3.27 10.49
C LEU A 446 21.99 -1.77 10.42
N TRP A 447 23.14 -1.36 10.97
CA TRP A 447 23.63 0.01 10.90
C TRP A 447 23.97 0.45 9.47
N SER A 448 24.62 -0.41 8.67
CA SER A 448 24.98 -0.08 7.28
C SER A 448 23.77 0.20 6.37
N GLU A 449 22.60 -0.33 6.71
CA GLU A 449 21.32 -0.10 6.04
C GLU A 449 20.45 1.01 6.70
N ASN A 450 21.01 1.82 7.60
CA ASN A 450 20.29 2.84 8.40
C ASN A 450 19.12 2.29 9.25
N LEU A 451 19.13 0.99 9.56
CA LEU A 451 18.12 0.31 10.40
C LEU A 451 18.49 0.30 11.88
N LEU A 452 19.70 0.72 12.24
CA LEU A 452 20.19 0.80 13.62
C LEU A 452 20.90 2.14 13.86
N ARG A 453 20.69 2.75 15.03
CA ARG A 453 21.36 3.98 15.45
C ARG A 453 21.94 3.84 16.86
N VAL A 454 23.20 4.23 17.05
CA VAL A 454 23.83 4.39 18.37
C VAL A 454 23.31 5.66 19.05
N LEU A 455 23.10 5.61 20.37
CA LEU A 455 22.70 6.77 21.20
C LEU A 455 23.90 7.53 21.77
#